data_AF-A0A6V7M441-F1
#
_entry.id   AF-A0A6V7M441-F1
#
_cell.length_a   1.000
_cell.length_b   1.000
_cell.length_c   1.000
_cell.angle_alpha   90.00
_cell.angle_beta   90.00
_cell.angle_gamma   90.00
#
_symmetry.space_group_name_H-M   'P 1'
#
loop_
_entity.id
_entity.type
_entity.pdbx_description
1 polymer ?
#
loop_
_entity_poly.entity_id
_entity_poly.type
_entity_poly.pdbx_seq_one_letter_code
_entity_poly.pdbx_strand_id
1 'polypeptide(L)' 'TLWCGGGNAAKSDDDVGLFSLTDSCCRAHDNCPYNIAAGHHLEQLKNNGIFT' A
#
# COMPACT_ATOMS: atom_id res chain seq x y z
N THR A 1 7.09 -1.29 -10.90
CA THR A 1 5.87 -1.86 -10.33
C THR A 1 4.84 -0.76 -10.28
N LEU A 2 3.56 -1.10 -10.22
CA LEU A 2 2.47 -0.14 -10.08
C LEU A 2 2.07 0.04 -8.62
N TRP A 3 2.32 -0.96 -7.76
CA TRP A 3 1.86 -0.94 -6.36
C TRP A 3 2.98 -0.77 -5.33
N CYS A 4 4.23 -1.10 -5.64
CA CYS A 4 5.30 -0.96 -4.65
C CYS A 4 5.76 0.51 -4.51
N GLY A 5 5.44 1.15 -3.39
CA GLY A 5 5.85 2.51 -3.06
C GLY A 5 4.99 3.15 -1.98
N GLY A 6 5.04 4.49 -1.87
CA GLY A 6 4.10 5.25 -1.03
C GLY A 6 2.75 5.37 -1.74
N GLY A 7 1.90 4.35 -1.56
CA GLY A 7 0.68 4.15 -2.35
C GLY A 7 1.00 3.49 -3.70
N ASN A 8 0.12 3.67 -4.69
CA ASN A 8 0.24 3.03 -6.00
C ASN A 8 -0.02 4.00 -7.17
N ALA A 9 0.44 3.61 -8.36
CA ALA A 9 0.26 4.28 -9.65
C ALA A 9 -0.63 3.46 -10.61
N ALA A 10 -1.34 2.45 -10.10
CA ALA A 10 -2.26 1.63 -10.86
C ALA A 10 -3.49 2.47 -11.29
N LYS A 11 -4.00 2.26 -12.52
CA LYS A 11 -5.23 2.95 -12.97
C LYS A 11 -6.49 2.16 -12.62
N SER A 12 -6.33 0.86 -12.42
CA SER A 12 -7.35 -0.05 -11.96
C SER A 12 -6.76 -1.06 -10.98
N ASP A 13 -7.61 -1.67 -10.16
CA ASP A 13 -7.16 -2.70 -9.23
C ASP A 13 -6.51 -3.89 -9.94
N ASP A 14 -6.87 -4.20 -11.18
CA ASP A 14 -6.32 -5.34 -11.92
C ASP A 14 -5.00 -5.01 -12.64
N ASP A 15 -4.55 -3.77 -12.62
CA ASP A 15 -3.31 -3.36 -13.26
C ASP A 15 -2.11 -3.85 -12.45
N VAL A 16 -1.34 -4.78 -13.01
CA VAL A 16 -0.09 -5.27 -12.42
C VAL A 16 1.05 -5.02 -13.41
N GLY A 17 2.16 -4.44 -12.95
CA GLY A 17 3.29 -4.03 -13.78
C GLY A 17 4.23 -5.17 -14.22
N LEU A 18 5.34 -4.79 -14.85
CA LEU A 18 6.31 -5.71 -15.48
C LEU A 18 6.81 -6.83 -14.55
N PHE A 19 7.09 -6.50 -13.28
CA PHE A 19 7.51 -7.49 -12.27
C PHE A 19 6.28 -8.06 -11.56
N SER A 20 5.43 -8.76 -12.32
CA SER A 20 4.06 -9.09 -11.91
C SER A 20 3.94 -9.85 -10.59
N LEU A 21 4.84 -10.80 -10.33
CA LEU A 21 4.88 -11.54 -9.07
C LEU A 21 5.15 -10.63 -7.87
N THR A 22 6.17 -9.77 -7.96
CA THR A 22 6.52 -8.82 -6.90
C THR A 22 5.43 -7.77 -6.71
N ASP A 23 4.91 -7.25 -7.82
CA ASP A 23 3.91 -6.19 -7.82
C ASP A 23 2.57 -6.68 -7.25
N SER A 24 2.22 -7.96 -7.47
CA SER A 24 1.05 -8.59 -6.85
C SER A 24 1.15 -8.64 -5.33
N CYS A 25 2.35 -8.85 -4.76
CA CYS A 25 2.55 -8.79 -3.32
C CYS A 25 2.32 -7.37 -2.78
N CYS A 26 2.82 -6.36 -3.49
CA CYS A 26 2.60 -4.95 -3.12
C CYS A 26 1.12 -4.55 -3.25
N ARG A 27 0.42 -5.04 -4.28
CA ARG A 27 -1.03 -4.84 -4.41
C ARG A 27 -1.79 -5.42 -3.22
N ALA A 28 -1.46 -6.64 -2.82
CA ALA A 28 -2.08 -7.28 -1.66
C ALA A 28 -1.79 -6.52 -0.36
N HIS A 29 -0.56 -5.99 -0.22
CA HIS A 29 -0.17 -5.13 0.90
C HIS A 29 -1.00 -3.85 0.95
N ASP A 30 -1.10 -3.13 -0.16
CA ASP A 30 -1.82 -1.85 -0.23
C ASP A 30 -3.32 -2.00 0.03
N ASN A 31 -3.90 -3.14 -0.36
CA ASN A 31 -5.30 -3.48 -0.12
C ASN A 31 -5.57 -4.13 1.25
N CYS A 32 -4.61 -4.09 2.18
CA CYS A 32 -4.83 -4.56 3.54
C CYS A 32 -5.97 -3.76 4.20
N PRO A 33 -7.01 -4.43 4.75
CA PRO A 33 -8.13 -3.74 5.41
C PRO A 33 -7.71 -3.03 6.71
N TYR A 34 -6.51 -3.33 7.22
CA TYR A 34 -5.95 -2.74 8.41
C TYR A 34 -4.64 -2.02 8.06
N ASN A 35 -4.69 -0.69 8.04
CA ASN A 35 -3.52 0.16 7.88
C ASN A 35 -3.66 1.42 8.75
N ILE A 36 -2.55 2.10 9.01
CA ILE A 36 -2.53 3.37 9.73
C ILE A 36 -1.78 4.37 8.85
N ALA A 37 -2.50 5.21 8.12
CA ALA A 37 -1.87 6.24 7.29
C ALA A 37 -0.93 7.14 8.10
N ALA A 38 0.04 7.76 7.45
CA ALA A 38 0.99 8.66 8.10
C ALA A 38 0.27 9.73 8.94
N GLY A 39 0.59 9.82 10.24
CA GLY A 39 -0.03 10.74 11.19
C GLY A 39 -1.39 10.29 11.76
N HIS A 40 -1.99 9.21 11.25
CA HIS A 40 -3.26 8.68 11.74
C HIS A 40 -3.07 7.78 12.96
N HIS A 41 -4.20 7.41 13.59
CA HIS A 41 -4.26 6.53 14.74
C HIS A 41 -5.15 5.33 14.44
N LEU A 42 -4.83 4.19 15.04
CA LEU A 42 -5.71 3.03 15.15
C LEU A 42 -5.68 2.58 16.61
N GLU A 43 -6.82 2.65 17.28
CA GLU A 43 -6.91 2.43 18.73
C GLU A 43 -5.95 3.38 19.48
N GLN A 44 -5.03 2.80 20.27
CA GLN A 44 -4.01 3.52 21.04
C GLN A 44 -2.68 3.67 20.28
N LEU A 45 -2.61 3.22 19.03
CA LEU A 45 -1.40 3.28 18.21
C LEU A 45 -1.45 4.48 17.27
N LYS A 46 -0.35 5.25 17.24
CA LYS A 46 -0.15 6.36 16.31
C LYS A 46 0.98 6.02 15.32
N ASN A 47 0.72 6.19 14.04
CA ASN A 47 1.80 6.15 13.05
C ASN A 47 2.53 7.50 13.04
N ASN A 48 3.72 7.53 13.65
CA ASN A 48 4.61 8.70 13.66
C ASN A 48 5.57 8.75 12.45
N GLY A 49 5.46 7.81 11.51
CA GLY A 49 6.20 7.77 10.26
C GLY A 49 5.58 8.67 9.18
N ILE A 50 6.30 8.78 8.06
CA ILE A 50 5.90 9.57 6.88
C ILE A 50 5.18 8.73 5.81
N PHE A 51 5.05 7.43 6.02
CA PHE A 51 4.36 6.48 5.13
C PHE A 51 3.42 5.59 5.93
N THR A 52 2.45 4.99 5.23
CA THR A 52 1.55 3.95 5.73
C THR A 52 2.29 2.63 5.89
#